data_AF-A0A7W9KPY4-F1
#
_entry.id   AF-A0A7W9KPY4-F1
#
_cell.length_a   1.000
_cell.length_b   1.000
_cell.length_c   1.000
_cell.angle_alpha   90.00
_cell.angle_beta   90.00
_cell.angle_gamma   90.00
#
_symmetry.space_group_name_H-M   'P 1'
#
loop_
_entity.id
_entity.type
_entity.pdbx_description
1 polymer ?
#
loop_
_entity_poly.entity_id
_entity_poly.type
_entity_poly.pdbx_seq_one_letter_code
_entity_poly.pdbx_strand_id
1 'polypeptide(L)'
;MAWIEKTGTQTWRVRFRRADGTTGSIPGFPTKKAATNYADDLETDQRRGTWLDPTGFQTTLADWVKRWFPTLDLDQRTLENYDSYLRCHILPRFGTTPMGTITTLDIKLWTKEAAENGYARATITGWVNLQSMILTDAVDQRLIPANPIHKRRRRGRRSRRITPEKIWATPEQVLRIADQAGTLGGPTARLLIITAAWTGCRWGELTGLHRHNIDLHHGLLIIDREHGALHESTSTRWIGPPKTAASARRIQLPPFLVDLLRTHLDTHPYEYVFTTPSGTWLWRSTFIRRVLRPAADGNLTIEGPPTRTYPIKPGLTFHGLRHSHKTWLIADNIPEIAQARRLGHHLDNRIVETYSHVAPELEQRLLAHLEHRWHTAQHGHPAAGPAPHPDTHADLPRLTPTPRGTATSPRPVRDPHPAVITDDHNTTGNSGALQDNNHADGTTTNGPSSIPNKMAPNHNNTHARKDLVSAFTRNMNDGSRNSAVAVLYFSDTSPQQDITNADETTLAFCHTGHETSRPVRTLERLGDDQ
;
A
#
# COMPACT_ATOMS: atom_id res chain seq x y z
N MET A 1 -6.73 -12.78 43.37
CA MET A 1 -6.03 -12.99 44.65
C MET A 1 -4.98 -14.07 44.47
N ALA A 2 -3.75 -13.76 44.87
CA ALA A 2 -2.62 -14.69 44.87
C ALA A 2 -2.36 -15.20 46.30
N TRP A 3 -1.94 -16.45 46.45
CA TRP A 3 -1.60 -17.03 47.74
C TRP A 3 -0.40 -17.97 47.62
N ILE A 4 0.28 -18.20 48.73
CA ILE A 4 1.47 -19.06 48.77
C ILE A 4 1.13 -20.42 49.35
N GLU A 5 1.78 -21.46 48.83
CA GLU A 5 1.71 -22.82 49.35
C GLU A 5 3.12 -23.37 49.53
N LYS A 6 3.33 -24.14 50.61
CA LYS A 6 4.59 -24.84 50.83
C LYS A 6 4.62 -26.09 49.96
N THR A 7 5.68 -26.27 49.18
CA THR A 7 5.92 -27.45 48.34
C THR A 7 7.19 -28.14 48.82
N GLY A 8 7.07 -29.30 49.45
CA GLY A 8 8.21 -30.03 50.02
C GLY A 8 8.81 -29.37 51.27
N THR A 9 10.00 -29.83 51.68
CA THR A 9 10.64 -29.46 52.95
C THR A 9 11.17 -28.02 52.96
N GLN A 10 11.67 -27.51 51.83
CA GLN A 10 12.31 -26.19 51.72
C GLN A 10 11.89 -25.35 50.49
N THR A 11 10.82 -25.68 49.79
CA THR A 11 10.39 -24.85 48.66
C THR A 11 8.95 -24.37 48.80
N TRP A 12 8.62 -23.28 48.11
CA TRP A 12 7.32 -22.64 48.12
C TRP A 12 6.86 -22.42 46.67
N ARG A 13 5.56 -22.40 46.47
CA ARG A 13 4.91 -22.02 45.20
C ARG A 13 3.92 -20.91 45.43
N VAL A 14 3.76 -20.04 44.43
CA VAL A 14 2.72 -19.00 44.40
C VAL A 14 1.59 -19.48 43.50
N ARG A 15 0.36 -19.51 44.02
CA ARG A 15 -0.86 -19.79 43.26
C ARG A 15 -1.66 -18.51 43.08
N PHE A 16 -2.33 -18.37 41.96
CA PHE A 16 -3.13 -17.19 41.66
C PHE A 16 -4.31 -17.54 40.76
N ARG A 17 -5.38 -16.75 40.82
CA ARG A 17 -6.51 -16.87 39.90
C ARG A 17 -6.22 -16.14 38.60
N ARG A 18 -6.44 -16.83 37.47
CA ARG A 18 -6.44 -16.25 36.12
C ARG A 18 -7.80 -15.63 35.80
N ALA A 19 -7.85 -14.81 34.75
CA ALA A 19 -9.08 -14.16 34.28
C ALA A 19 -10.15 -15.17 33.79
N ASP A 20 -9.73 -16.35 33.33
CA ASP A 20 -10.59 -17.47 32.92
C ASP A 20 -11.12 -18.31 34.10
N GLY A 21 -10.83 -17.90 35.35
CA GLY A 21 -11.23 -18.61 36.57
C GLY A 21 -10.32 -19.76 36.98
N THR A 22 -9.38 -20.18 36.13
CA THR A 22 -8.42 -21.24 36.43
C THR A 22 -7.38 -20.78 37.45
N THR A 23 -6.68 -21.74 38.08
CA THR A 23 -5.61 -21.43 39.05
C THR A 23 -4.25 -21.67 38.40
N GLY A 24 -3.45 -20.61 38.27
CA GLY A 24 -2.04 -20.68 37.90
C GLY A 24 -1.15 -21.05 39.09
N SER A 25 0.03 -21.59 38.81
CA SER A 25 1.01 -21.99 39.83
C SER A 25 2.43 -21.71 39.35
N ILE A 26 3.21 -21.01 40.16
CA ILE A 26 4.63 -20.73 39.93
C ILE A 26 5.44 -21.35 41.08
N PRO A 27 6.15 -22.47 40.85
CA PRO A 27 6.99 -23.11 41.86
C PRO A 27 8.39 -22.50 41.92
N GLY A 28 9.19 -22.92 42.91
CA GLY A 28 10.65 -22.69 42.92
C GLY A 28 11.14 -21.60 43.88
N PHE A 29 10.31 -21.12 44.79
CA PHE A 29 10.75 -20.11 45.76
C PHE A 29 11.44 -20.77 46.98
N PRO A 30 12.70 -20.40 47.30
CA PRO A 30 13.46 -21.05 48.37
C PRO A 30 13.03 -20.60 49.78
N THR A 31 12.29 -19.50 49.90
CA THR A 31 11.83 -18.97 51.20
C THR A 31 10.38 -18.51 51.13
N LYS A 32 9.69 -18.58 52.28
CA LYS A 32 8.33 -18.04 52.43
C LYS A 32 8.27 -16.57 52.03
N LYS A 33 9.28 -15.79 52.46
CA LYS A 33 9.38 -14.35 52.18
C LYS A 33 9.51 -14.05 50.69
N ALA A 34 10.32 -14.83 49.95
CA ALA A 34 10.44 -14.67 48.51
C ALA A 34 9.11 -14.96 47.78
N ALA A 35 8.39 -16.01 48.21
CA ALA A 35 7.06 -16.33 47.67
C ALA A 35 6.02 -15.25 48.01
N THR A 36 6.04 -14.70 49.23
CA THR A 36 5.13 -13.62 49.65
C THR A 36 5.37 -12.34 48.84
N ASN A 37 6.62 -11.87 48.75
CA ASN A 37 6.94 -10.67 47.97
C ASN A 37 6.51 -10.82 46.51
N TYR A 38 6.76 -11.99 45.91
CA TYR A 38 6.31 -12.26 44.53
C TYR A 38 4.78 -12.28 44.40
N ALA A 39 4.06 -12.83 45.39
CA ALA A 39 2.60 -12.81 45.39
C ALA A 39 2.04 -11.37 45.51
N ASP A 40 2.67 -10.52 46.32
CA ASP A 40 2.28 -9.11 46.50
C ASP A 40 2.57 -8.28 45.23
N ASP A 41 3.71 -8.49 44.59
CA ASP A 41 4.05 -7.89 43.29
C ASP A 41 3.04 -8.34 42.22
N LEU A 42 2.70 -9.64 42.21
CA LEU A 42 1.72 -10.21 41.29
C LEU A 42 0.32 -9.63 41.49
N GLU A 43 -0.12 -9.45 42.74
CA GLU A 43 -1.39 -8.74 43.02
C GLU A 43 -1.33 -7.27 42.63
N THR A 44 -0.19 -6.61 42.82
CA THR A 44 0.01 -5.22 42.43
C THR A 44 -0.11 -5.05 40.92
N ASP A 45 0.51 -5.94 40.16
CA ASP A 45 0.40 -5.97 38.70
C ASP A 45 -1.02 -6.31 38.24
N GLN A 46 -1.73 -7.21 38.94
CA GLN A 46 -3.12 -7.54 38.62
C GLN A 46 -4.03 -6.32 38.86
N ARG A 47 -3.83 -5.58 39.96
CA ARG A 47 -4.57 -4.35 40.28
C ARG A 47 -4.27 -3.22 39.31
N ARG A 48 -3.03 -3.10 38.84
CA ARG A 48 -2.62 -2.12 37.81
C ARG A 48 -3.07 -2.51 36.40
N GLY A 49 -3.58 -3.72 36.21
CA GLY A 49 -3.93 -4.27 34.90
C GLY A 49 -2.70 -4.53 34.01
N THR A 50 -1.49 -4.50 34.59
CA THR A 50 -0.21 -4.74 33.92
C THR A 50 0.28 -6.18 34.05
N TRP A 51 -0.46 -7.02 34.80
CA TRP A 51 -0.12 -8.42 34.95
C TRP A 51 -0.24 -9.18 33.62
N LEU A 52 0.88 -9.80 33.25
CA LEU A 52 0.99 -10.70 32.12
C LEU A 52 0.98 -12.12 32.65
N ASP A 53 0.18 -12.99 32.04
CA ASP A 53 0.21 -14.40 32.39
C ASP A 53 1.59 -14.98 32.02
N PRO A 54 2.35 -15.55 32.99
CA PRO A 54 3.68 -16.10 32.71
C PRO A 54 3.63 -17.23 31.68
N THR A 55 2.51 -17.95 31.59
CA THR A 55 2.27 -18.94 30.52
C THR A 55 1.97 -18.29 29.17
N GLY A 56 1.31 -17.12 29.16
CA GLY A 56 1.13 -16.29 27.96
C GLY A 56 2.45 -15.80 27.39
N PHE A 57 3.40 -15.39 28.25
CA PHE A 57 4.74 -14.96 27.84
C PHE A 57 5.55 -16.05 27.11
N GLN A 58 5.30 -17.32 27.43
CA GLN A 58 5.94 -18.48 26.79
C GLN A 58 5.26 -18.93 25.49
N THR A 59 4.13 -18.31 25.11
CA THR A 59 3.46 -18.63 23.85
C THR A 59 4.39 -18.34 22.68
N THR A 60 4.64 -19.35 21.86
CA THR A 60 5.48 -19.19 20.66
C THR A 60 4.77 -18.35 19.61
N LEU A 61 5.52 -17.72 18.72
CA LEU A 61 4.93 -16.96 17.62
C LEU A 61 4.04 -17.85 16.74
N ALA A 62 4.44 -19.10 16.48
CA ALA A 62 3.65 -20.03 15.67
C ALA A 62 2.30 -20.37 16.32
N ASP A 63 2.28 -20.65 17.63
CA ASP A 63 1.04 -20.95 18.36
C ASP A 63 0.09 -19.76 18.43
N TRP A 64 0.65 -18.54 18.51
CA TRP A 64 -0.13 -17.32 18.44
C TRP A 64 -0.71 -17.11 17.05
N VAL A 65 0.13 -17.14 16.01
CA VAL A 65 -0.29 -16.95 14.61
C VAL A 65 -1.36 -17.95 14.20
N LYS A 66 -1.28 -19.21 14.65
CA LYS A 66 -2.30 -20.24 14.37
C LYS A 66 -3.71 -19.84 14.84
N ARG A 67 -3.81 -19.11 15.96
CA ARG A 67 -5.09 -18.63 16.51
C ARG A 67 -5.47 -17.25 15.95
N TRP A 68 -4.47 -16.41 15.70
CA TRP A 68 -4.64 -15.02 15.25
C TRP A 68 -4.97 -14.89 13.76
N PHE A 69 -4.31 -15.67 12.89
CA PHE A 69 -4.47 -15.54 11.45
C PHE A 69 -5.93 -15.77 10.97
N PRO A 70 -6.67 -16.78 11.48
CA PRO A 70 -8.07 -16.99 11.09
C PRO A 70 -9.04 -15.88 11.54
N THR A 71 -8.63 -14.99 12.47
CA THR A 71 -9.51 -13.90 12.94
C THR A 71 -9.42 -12.65 12.07
N LEU A 72 -8.53 -12.63 11.08
CA LEU A 72 -8.33 -11.47 10.20
C LEU A 72 -9.47 -11.37 9.17
N ASP A 73 -10.17 -10.24 9.20
CA ASP A 73 -11.13 -9.85 8.16
C ASP A 73 -10.45 -8.93 7.13
N LEU A 74 -9.78 -9.53 6.15
CA LEU A 74 -9.00 -8.85 5.12
C LEU A 74 -9.34 -9.41 3.75
N ASP A 75 -9.07 -8.64 2.70
CA ASP A 75 -9.25 -9.14 1.33
C ASP A 75 -8.38 -10.38 1.07
N GLN A 76 -8.89 -11.31 0.27
CA GLN A 76 -8.26 -12.61 0.00
C GLN A 76 -6.80 -12.49 -0.44
N ARG A 77 -6.45 -11.48 -1.25
CA ARG A 77 -5.08 -11.30 -1.73
C ARG A 77 -4.16 -10.83 -0.61
N THR A 78 -4.64 -10.00 0.30
CA THR A 78 -3.87 -9.61 1.49
C THR A 78 -3.62 -10.82 2.40
N LEU A 79 -4.63 -11.67 2.61
CA LEU A 79 -4.47 -12.91 3.37
C LEU A 79 -3.43 -13.85 2.73
N GLU A 80 -3.47 -14.06 1.41
CA GLU A 80 -2.47 -14.89 0.72
C GLU A 80 -1.05 -14.31 0.80
N ASN A 81 -0.90 -12.98 0.69
CA ASN A 81 0.40 -12.34 0.88
C ASN A 81 0.92 -12.54 2.32
N TYR A 82 0.03 -12.41 3.31
CA TYR A 82 0.39 -12.62 4.70
C TYR A 82 0.77 -14.07 4.98
N ASP A 83 0.00 -15.04 4.47
CA ASP A 83 0.34 -16.46 4.54
C ASP A 83 1.71 -16.74 3.91
N SER A 84 1.97 -16.18 2.71
CA SER A 84 3.29 -16.30 2.07
C SER A 84 4.41 -15.73 2.94
N TYR A 85 4.23 -14.55 3.55
CA TYR A 85 5.23 -13.96 4.43
C TYR A 85 5.44 -14.79 5.70
N LEU A 86 4.36 -15.32 6.27
CA LEU A 86 4.39 -16.21 7.42
C LEU A 86 5.17 -17.48 7.11
N ARG A 87 4.77 -18.19 6.07
CA ARG A 87 5.35 -19.48 5.68
C ARG A 87 6.80 -19.38 5.20
N CYS A 88 7.12 -18.37 4.39
CA CYS A 88 8.44 -18.28 3.74
C CYS A 88 9.50 -17.57 4.59
N HIS A 89 9.11 -16.67 5.50
CA HIS A 89 10.07 -15.74 6.12
C HIS A 89 9.92 -15.57 7.63
N ILE A 90 8.70 -15.36 8.13
CA ILE A 90 8.47 -15.05 9.55
C ILE A 90 8.55 -16.31 10.43
N LEU A 91 7.73 -17.32 10.14
CA LEU A 91 7.67 -18.54 10.95
C LEU A 91 8.96 -19.36 10.88
N PRO A 92 9.68 -19.46 9.75
CA PRO A 92 11.00 -20.09 9.74
C PRO A 92 12.01 -19.44 10.69
N ARG A 93 11.93 -18.12 10.92
CA ARG A 93 12.87 -17.40 11.77
C ARG A 93 12.45 -17.32 13.23
N PHE A 94 11.17 -17.11 13.49
CA PHE A 94 10.64 -16.78 14.82
C PHE A 94 9.55 -17.73 15.31
N GLY A 95 9.11 -18.69 14.50
CA GLY A 95 7.94 -19.53 14.79
C GLY A 95 8.03 -20.26 16.14
N THR A 96 9.19 -20.85 16.45
CA THR A 96 9.44 -21.55 17.72
C THR A 96 9.86 -20.61 18.86
N THR A 97 10.05 -19.32 18.58
CA THR A 97 10.50 -18.34 19.57
C THR A 97 9.31 -17.87 20.41
N PRO A 98 9.38 -17.90 21.75
CA PRO A 98 8.41 -17.24 22.61
C PRO A 98 8.30 -15.75 22.26
N MET A 99 7.09 -15.23 22.08
CA MET A 99 6.93 -13.84 21.62
C MET A 99 7.56 -12.83 22.57
N GLY A 100 7.55 -13.13 23.88
CA GLY A 100 8.12 -12.28 24.92
C GLY A 100 9.64 -12.15 24.87
N THR A 101 10.34 -13.05 24.17
CA THR A 101 11.81 -13.03 24.05
C THR A 101 12.29 -12.36 22.77
N ILE A 102 11.40 -12.03 21.83
CA ILE A 102 11.76 -11.38 20.57
C ILE A 102 12.20 -9.94 20.87
N THR A 103 13.44 -9.60 20.51
CA THR A 103 14.01 -8.27 20.77
C THR A 103 14.07 -7.41 19.50
N THR A 104 14.26 -6.10 19.68
CA THR A 104 14.53 -5.19 18.56
C THR A 104 15.84 -5.53 17.82
N LEU A 105 16.82 -6.14 18.52
CA LEU A 105 18.08 -6.56 17.90
C LEU A 105 17.83 -7.73 16.94
N ASP A 106 17.04 -8.72 17.33
CA ASP A 106 16.71 -9.88 16.49
C ASP A 106 16.05 -9.45 15.18
N ILE A 107 15.10 -8.51 15.24
CA ILE A 107 14.43 -7.97 14.05
C ILE A 107 15.43 -7.23 13.15
N LYS A 108 16.36 -6.45 13.73
CA LYS A 108 17.39 -5.76 12.93
C LYS A 108 18.32 -6.75 12.23
N LEU A 109 18.80 -7.76 12.95
CA LEU A 109 19.65 -8.81 12.39
C LEU A 109 18.94 -9.52 11.24
N TRP A 110 17.70 -9.96 11.47
CA TRP A 110 16.89 -10.60 10.43
C TRP A 110 16.70 -9.72 9.18
N THR A 111 16.42 -8.42 9.35
CA THR A 111 16.31 -7.51 8.19
C THR A 111 17.63 -7.27 7.46
N LYS A 112 18.77 -7.35 8.16
CA LYS A 112 20.11 -7.25 7.58
C LYS A 112 20.44 -8.49 6.77
N GLU A 113 20.23 -9.67 7.35
CA GLU A 113 20.39 -10.97 6.69
C GLU A 113 19.52 -11.06 5.42
N ALA A 114 18.26 -10.60 5.49
CA ALA A 114 17.39 -10.55 4.33
C ALA A 114 17.93 -9.63 3.21
N ALA A 115 18.49 -8.47 3.57
CA ALA A 115 19.09 -7.57 2.59
C ALA A 115 20.35 -8.18 1.96
N GLU A 116 21.18 -8.86 2.75
CA GLU A 116 22.38 -9.59 2.29
C GLU A 116 22.00 -10.75 1.36
N ASN A 117 20.87 -11.40 1.58
CA ASN A 117 20.28 -12.42 0.70
C ASN A 117 19.59 -11.84 -0.56
N GLY A 118 19.74 -10.53 -0.82
CA GLY A 118 19.28 -9.89 -2.06
C GLY A 118 17.80 -9.51 -2.10
N TYR A 119 17.07 -9.61 -0.98
CA TYR A 119 15.66 -9.19 -0.96
C TYR A 119 15.52 -7.68 -1.07
N ALA A 120 14.55 -7.24 -1.88
CA ALA A 120 14.25 -5.82 -2.02
C ALA A 120 13.76 -5.22 -0.69
N ARG A 121 14.21 -4.00 -0.39
CA ARG A 121 13.84 -3.28 0.85
C ARG A 121 12.34 -3.16 1.08
N ALA A 122 11.55 -2.97 0.02
CA ALA A 122 10.09 -2.90 0.11
C ALA A 122 9.50 -4.22 0.59
N THR A 123 10.01 -5.36 0.12
CA THR A 123 9.63 -6.70 0.54
C THR A 123 9.92 -6.91 2.02
N ILE A 124 11.15 -6.60 2.46
CA ILE A 124 11.56 -6.68 3.87
C ILE A 124 10.66 -5.81 4.75
N THR A 125 10.31 -4.60 4.28
CA THR A 125 9.40 -3.69 4.99
C THR A 125 8.00 -4.32 5.16
N GLY A 126 7.51 -5.05 4.15
CA GLY A 126 6.26 -5.80 4.22
C GLY A 126 6.29 -6.86 5.33
N TRP A 127 7.36 -7.65 5.42
CA TRP A 127 7.53 -8.67 6.45
C TRP A 127 7.55 -8.05 7.86
N VAL A 128 8.32 -6.98 8.04
CA VAL A 128 8.43 -6.27 9.33
C VAL A 128 7.09 -5.64 9.73
N ASN A 129 6.32 -5.09 8.77
CA ASN A 129 5.00 -4.53 9.06
C ASN A 129 4.02 -5.62 9.53
N LEU A 130 4.02 -6.79 8.88
CA LEU A 130 3.18 -7.92 9.29
C LEU A 130 3.59 -8.43 10.68
N GLN A 131 4.88 -8.63 10.91
CA GLN A 131 5.40 -9.02 12.23
C GLN A 131 5.03 -8.00 13.31
N SER A 132 5.11 -6.70 12.98
CA SER A 132 4.70 -5.63 13.89
C SER A 132 3.23 -5.72 14.22
N MET A 133 2.35 -6.00 13.26
CA MET A 133 0.91 -6.15 13.51
C MET A 133 0.64 -7.35 14.43
N ILE A 134 1.23 -8.51 14.13
CA ILE A 134 1.10 -9.72 14.96
C ILE A 134 1.47 -9.46 16.42
N LEU A 135 2.58 -8.75 16.65
CA LEU A 135 3.07 -8.44 17.99
C LEU A 135 2.29 -7.32 18.67
N THR A 136 1.72 -6.36 17.93
CA THR A 136 0.80 -5.37 18.49
C THR A 136 -0.46 -6.05 19.02
N ASP A 137 -1.07 -6.94 18.25
CA ASP A 137 -2.28 -7.64 18.68
C ASP A 137 -2.00 -8.58 19.87
N ALA A 138 -0.78 -9.14 19.95
CA ALA A 138 -0.32 -9.88 21.13
C ALA A 138 -0.18 -9.00 22.39
N VAL A 139 0.19 -7.73 22.24
CA VAL A 139 0.18 -6.75 23.35
C VAL A 139 -1.25 -6.46 23.79
N ASP A 140 -2.16 -6.25 22.85
CA ASP A 140 -3.57 -5.97 23.16
C ASP A 140 -4.23 -7.14 23.89
N GLN A 141 -3.83 -8.38 23.58
CA GLN A 141 -4.22 -9.61 24.29
C GLN A 141 -3.42 -9.90 25.56
N ARG A 142 -2.52 -8.98 25.97
CA ARG A 142 -1.67 -9.09 27.17
C ARG A 142 -0.82 -10.37 27.21
N LEU A 143 -0.40 -10.86 26.05
CA LEU A 143 0.54 -12.00 25.94
C LEU A 143 1.99 -11.52 26.09
N ILE A 144 2.28 -10.29 25.66
CA ILE A 144 3.57 -9.63 25.80
C ILE A 144 3.39 -8.19 26.29
N PRO A 145 4.39 -7.60 26.98
CA PRO A 145 4.23 -6.27 27.58
C PRO A 145 4.30 -5.13 26.56
N ALA A 146 5.05 -5.32 25.49
CA ALA A 146 5.33 -4.31 24.49
C ALA A 146 5.76 -4.96 23.17
N ASN A 147 5.56 -4.23 22.07
CA ASN A 147 5.95 -4.70 20.75
C ASN A 147 7.40 -4.26 20.45
N PRO A 148 8.37 -5.18 20.27
CA PRO A 148 9.77 -4.82 20.00
C PRO A 148 9.97 -4.01 18.70
N ILE A 149 8.96 -3.95 17.82
CA ILE A 149 8.93 -3.24 16.54
C ILE A 149 8.18 -1.91 16.68
N HIS A 150 8.51 -1.11 17.69
CA HIS A 150 7.97 0.24 17.79
C HIS A 150 8.67 1.19 16.81
N LYS A 151 7.89 1.99 16.07
CA LYS A 151 8.41 3.11 15.28
C LYS A 151 9.02 4.15 16.22
N ARG A 152 10.32 4.06 16.52
CA ARG A 152 11.04 5.20 17.12
C ARG A 152 10.83 6.39 16.19
N ARG A 153 10.14 7.44 16.66
CA ARG A 153 10.15 8.75 16.00
C ARG A 153 11.61 9.16 15.89
N ARG A 154 12.19 9.09 14.69
CA ARG A 154 13.55 9.57 14.44
C ARG A 154 13.56 11.07 14.78
N ARG A 155 14.08 11.45 15.95
CA ARG A 155 14.47 12.84 16.21
C ARG A 155 15.54 13.21 15.19
N GLY A 156 15.25 14.20 14.35
CA GLY A 156 16.30 14.99 13.69
C GLY A 156 17.04 14.41 12.49
N ARG A 157 16.52 13.44 11.73
CA ARG A 157 17.12 13.10 10.42
C ARG A 157 16.10 13.17 9.30
N ARG A 158 16.14 14.26 8.51
CA ARG A 158 15.57 14.30 7.15
C ARG A 158 16.30 13.21 6.35
N SER A 159 15.69 12.05 6.24
CA SER A 159 16.09 11.07 5.25
C SER A 159 15.84 11.72 3.89
N ARG A 160 16.89 12.20 3.22
CA ARG A 160 16.82 12.62 1.82
C ARG A 160 16.62 11.34 1.00
N ARG A 161 15.38 10.82 1.01
CA ARG A 161 15.02 9.59 0.30
C ARG A 161 15.00 9.94 -1.18
N ILE A 162 15.99 9.44 -1.91
CA ILE A 162 15.94 9.38 -3.35
C ILE A 162 15.02 8.20 -3.66
N THR A 163 13.75 8.48 -3.92
CA THR A 163 12.86 7.48 -4.50
C THR A 163 13.25 7.36 -5.96
N PRO A 164 13.58 6.15 -6.48
CA PRO A 164 13.87 5.99 -7.89
C PRO A 164 12.71 6.52 -8.72
N GLU A 165 13.03 7.25 -9.78
CA GLU A 165 12.03 7.81 -10.68
C GLU A 165 11.19 6.66 -11.26
N LYS A 166 9.87 6.84 -11.27
CA LYS A 166 8.97 5.82 -11.82
C LYS A 166 9.12 5.82 -13.33
N ILE A 167 9.46 4.65 -13.89
CA ILE A 167 9.60 4.46 -15.32
C ILE A 167 8.25 4.71 -16.01
N TRP A 168 8.25 5.60 -17.00
CA TRP A 168 7.15 5.88 -17.91
C TRP A 168 7.67 5.90 -19.37
N ALA A 169 6.78 5.78 -20.34
CA ALA A 169 7.09 5.65 -21.77
C ALA A 169 6.40 6.74 -22.59
N THR A 170 7.04 7.19 -23.67
CA THR A 170 6.41 8.09 -24.65
C THR A 170 5.34 7.34 -25.47
N PRO A 171 4.40 8.05 -26.12
CA PRO A 171 3.44 7.41 -27.02
C PRO A 171 4.09 6.49 -28.07
N GLU A 172 5.18 6.93 -28.71
CA GLU A 172 5.94 6.15 -29.71
C GLU A 172 6.51 4.86 -29.10
N GLN A 173 7.10 4.96 -27.90
CA GLN A 173 7.61 3.81 -27.18
C GLN A 173 6.49 2.83 -26.83
N VAL A 174 5.32 3.32 -26.42
CA VAL A 174 4.15 2.47 -26.14
C VAL A 174 3.69 1.76 -27.40
N LEU A 175 3.61 2.43 -28.55
CA LEU A 175 3.21 1.78 -29.81
C LEU A 175 4.18 0.68 -30.21
N ARG A 176 5.49 0.95 -30.17
CA ARG A 176 6.50 -0.08 -30.46
C ARG A 176 6.42 -1.26 -29.50
N ILE A 177 6.18 -1.03 -28.21
CA ILE A 177 5.99 -2.09 -27.22
C ILE A 177 4.71 -2.86 -27.51
N ALA A 178 3.63 -2.18 -27.88
CA ALA A 178 2.36 -2.79 -28.25
C ALA A 178 2.50 -3.66 -29.51
N ASP A 179 3.26 -3.22 -30.51
CA ASP A 179 3.54 -3.99 -31.72
C ASP A 179 4.32 -5.28 -31.40
N GLN A 180 5.39 -5.18 -30.61
CA GLN A 180 6.13 -6.38 -30.15
C GLN A 180 5.24 -7.31 -29.31
N ALA A 181 4.39 -6.75 -28.45
CA ALA A 181 3.42 -7.54 -27.68
C ALA A 181 2.36 -8.20 -28.59
N GLY A 182 1.98 -7.55 -29.68
CA GLY A 182 1.10 -8.10 -30.71
C GLY A 182 1.69 -9.33 -31.38
N THR A 183 2.98 -9.29 -31.71
CA THR A 183 3.69 -10.45 -32.28
C THR A 183 3.81 -11.60 -31.27
N LEU A 184 4.02 -11.29 -29.99
CA LEU A 184 4.22 -12.30 -28.94
C LEU A 184 2.91 -12.92 -28.41
N GLY A 185 1.85 -12.11 -28.29
CA GLY A 185 0.61 -12.45 -27.59
C GLY A 185 -0.66 -12.26 -28.41
N GLY A 186 -0.53 -11.94 -29.70
CA GLY A 186 -1.64 -11.70 -30.62
C GLY A 186 -2.25 -10.29 -30.56
N PRO A 187 -3.21 -9.98 -31.45
CA PRO A 187 -3.81 -8.64 -31.57
C PRO A 187 -4.41 -8.10 -30.26
N THR A 188 -5.03 -8.96 -29.45
CA THR A 188 -5.58 -8.59 -28.14
C THR A 188 -4.52 -8.04 -27.19
N ALA A 189 -3.30 -8.60 -27.21
CA ALA A 189 -2.20 -8.13 -26.37
C ALA A 189 -1.73 -6.73 -26.76
N ARG A 190 -1.63 -6.47 -28.07
CA ARG A 190 -1.33 -5.14 -28.62
C ARG A 190 -2.37 -4.12 -28.18
N LEU A 191 -3.65 -4.42 -28.40
CA LEU A 191 -4.75 -3.51 -28.06
C LEU A 191 -4.85 -3.27 -26.56
N LEU A 192 -4.60 -4.29 -25.72
CA LEU A 192 -4.59 -4.14 -24.26
C LEU A 192 -3.54 -3.12 -23.80
N ILE A 193 -2.33 -3.14 -24.37
CA ILE A 193 -1.27 -2.19 -24.01
C ILE A 193 -1.64 -0.76 -24.43
N ILE A 194 -2.16 -0.57 -25.65
CA ILE A 194 -2.63 0.72 -26.15
C ILE A 194 -3.75 1.25 -25.24
N THR A 195 -4.77 0.43 -24.98
CA THR A 195 -5.90 0.80 -24.13
C THR A 195 -5.42 1.18 -22.73
N ALA A 196 -4.51 0.42 -22.12
CA ALA A 196 -3.95 0.74 -20.81
C ALA A 196 -3.23 2.09 -20.76
N ALA A 197 -2.46 2.42 -21.79
CA ALA A 197 -1.72 3.67 -21.85
C ALA A 197 -2.61 4.90 -22.14
N TRP A 198 -3.66 4.77 -22.96
CA TRP A 198 -4.55 5.89 -23.30
C TRP A 198 -5.73 6.09 -22.35
N THR A 199 -6.09 5.08 -21.55
CA THR A 199 -7.15 5.20 -20.52
C THR A 199 -6.59 5.36 -19.11
N GLY A 200 -5.35 4.93 -18.87
CA GLY A 200 -4.77 4.86 -17.54
C GLY A 200 -5.43 3.79 -16.64
N CYS A 201 -6.20 2.86 -17.21
CA CYS A 201 -6.83 1.80 -16.43
C CYS A 201 -5.81 0.85 -15.78
N ARG A 202 -6.21 0.28 -14.64
CA ARG A 202 -5.42 -0.77 -13.98
C ARG A 202 -5.59 -2.11 -14.72
N TRP A 203 -4.64 -3.02 -14.54
CA TRP A 203 -4.72 -4.39 -15.10
C TRP A 203 -6.09 -5.04 -14.86
N GLY A 204 -6.52 -5.13 -13.60
CA GLY A 204 -7.78 -5.80 -13.26
C GLY A 204 -9.00 -5.13 -13.86
N GLU A 205 -8.96 -3.79 -14.00
CA GLU A 205 -10.03 -3.00 -14.65
C GLU A 205 -10.16 -3.37 -16.12
N LEU A 206 -9.06 -3.59 -16.84
CA LEU A 206 -9.09 -3.98 -18.25
C LEU A 206 -9.36 -5.46 -18.45
N THR A 207 -8.70 -6.34 -17.70
CA THR A 207 -8.88 -7.79 -17.86
C THR A 207 -10.22 -8.29 -17.34
N GLY A 208 -10.90 -7.50 -16.50
CA GLY A 208 -12.29 -7.71 -16.08
C GLY A 208 -13.29 -6.86 -16.88
N LEU A 209 -12.87 -6.16 -17.93
CA LEU A 209 -13.75 -5.29 -18.70
C LEU A 209 -14.74 -6.12 -19.51
N HIS A 210 -15.98 -6.16 -19.01
CA HIS A 210 -17.12 -6.78 -19.67
C HIS A 210 -17.58 -5.95 -20.87
N ARG A 211 -18.04 -6.57 -21.96
CA ARG A 211 -18.52 -5.87 -23.17
C ARG A 211 -19.60 -4.83 -22.91
N HIS A 212 -20.59 -5.18 -22.07
CA HIS A 212 -21.68 -4.27 -21.69
C HIS A 212 -21.19 -2.96 -21.06
N ASN A 213 -19.96 -2.94 -20.52
CA ASN A 213 -19.36 -1.74 -19.94
C ASN A 213 -18.59 -0.90 -20.96
N ILE A 214 -18.74 -1.18 -22.27
CA ILE A 214 -18.21 -0.35 -23.35
C ILE A 214 -19.37 0.13 -24.22
N ASP A 215 -19.48 1.45 -24.35
CA ASP A 215 -20.38 2.12 -25.27
C ASP A 215 -19.54 2.83 -26.34
N LEU A 216 -19.27 2.13 -27.44
CA LEU A 216 -18.49 2.67 -28.55
C LEU A 216 -19.26 3.68 -29.41
N HIS A 217 -20.57 3.78 -29.26
CA HIS A 217 -21.35 4.82 -29.94
C HIS A 217 -21.08 6.19 -29.29
N HIS A 218 -21.03 6.23 -27.97
CA HIS A 218 -20.73 7.45 -27.21
C HIS A 218 -19.26 7.58 -26.79
N GLY A 219 -18.39 6.68 -27.28
CA GLY A 219 -16.95 6.69 -26.98
C GLY A 219 -16.64 6.58 -25.49
N LEU A 220 -17.26 5.62 -24.80
CA LEU A 220 -17.24 5.52 -23.35
C LEU A 220 -16.85 4.11 -22.88
N LEU A 221 -15.97 4.06 -21.88
CA LEU A 221 -15.63 2.87 -21.10
C LEU A 221 -16.05 3.09 -19.65
N ILE A 222 -16.76 2.11 -19.07
CA ILE A 222 -17.29 2.15 -17.72
C ILE A 222 -16.50 1.18 -16.82
N ILE A 223 -15.97 1.68 -15.71
CA ILE A 223 -15.48 0.83 -14.62
C ILE A 223 -16.61 0.71 -13.61
N ASP A 224 -17.26 -0.44 -13.61
CA ASP A 224 -18.40 -0.72 -12.75
C ASP A 224 -18.01 -0.72 -11.25
N ARG A 225 -18.97 -0.36 -10.39
CA ARG A 225 -18.74 -0.25 -8.94
C ARG A 225 -18.60 -1.61 -8.25
N GLU A 226 -19.31 -2.61 -8.73
CA GLU A 226 -19.43 -3.92 -8.07
C GLU A 226 -18.64 -5.01 -8.81
N HIS A 227 -18.50 -4.86 -10.12
CA HIS A 227 -17.93 -5.85 -11.03
C HIS A 227 -16.82 -5.27 -11.92
N GLY A 228 -16.31 -4.07 -11.62
CA GLY A 228 -15.39 -3.33 -12.48
C GLY A 228 -13.94 -3.81 -12.47
N ALA A 229 -13.60 -4.90 -11.78
CA ALA A 229 -12.24 -5.43 -11.80
C ALA A 229 -12.18 -6.95 -11.68
N LEU A 230 -11.29 -7.54 -12.47
CA LEU A 230 -10.79 -8.91 -12.26
C LEU A 230 -9.74 -8.91 -11.15
N HIS A 231 -10.03 -9.67 -10.11
CA HIS A 231 -9.09 -9.99 -9.04
C HIS A 231 -8.41 -11.32 -9.34
N GLU A 232 -7.17 -11.42 -8.90
CA GLU A 232 -6.32 -12.60 -9.10
C GLU A 232 -5.62 -12.90 -7.79
N SER A 233 -5.66 -14.17 -7.42
CA SER A 233 -4.91 -14.78 -6.34
C SER A 233 -4.01 -15.87 -6.89
N THR A 234 -3.27 -16.56 -6.02
CA THR A 234 -2.28 -17.57 -6.42
C THR A 234 -2.88 -18.67 -7.31
N SER A 235 -4.14 -19.04 -7.10
CA SER A 235 -4.82 -20.13 -7.82
C SER A 235 -6.17 -19.74 -8.42
N THR A 236 -6.74 -18.59 -8.07
CA THR A 236 -8.11 -18.23 -8.46
C THR A 236 -8.22 -16.83 -9.04
N ARG A 237 -9.27 -16.60 -9.81
CA ARG A 237 -9.65 -15.30 -10.35
C ARG A 237 -11.15 -15.12 -10.21
N TRP A 238 -11.58 -13.92 -9.84
CA TRP A 238 -12.99 -13.59 -9.70
C TRP A 238 -13.24 -12.13 -10.06
N ILE A 239 -14.46 -11.83 -10.45
CA ILE A 239 -14.91 -10.46 -10.68
C ILE A 239 -15.38 -9.87 -9.35
N GLY A 240 -15.06 -8.60 -9.12
CA GLY A 240 -15.51 -7.89 -7.94
C GLY A 240 -15.28 -6.38 -8.06
N PRO A 241 -15.51 -5.64 -6.95
CA PRO A 241 -15.42 -4.19 -6.96
C PRO A 241 -13.97 -3.76 -7.22
N PRO A 242 -13.75 -2.60 -7.86
CA PRO A 242 -12.41 -2.11 -8.07
C PRO A 242 -11.78 -1.73 -6.72
N LYS A 243 -10.44 -1.62 -6.69
CA LYS A 243 -9.66 -1.47 -5.45
C LYS A 243 -10.10 -0.31 -4.54
N THR A 244 -10.65 0.76 -5.11
CA THR A 244 -11.16 1.89 -4.35
C THR A 244 -12.50 2.35 -4.93
N ALA A 245 -13.36 2.95 -4.11
CA ALA A 245 -14.63 3.51 -4.57
C ALA A 245 -14.44 4.53 -5.71
N ALA A 246 -13.43 5.40 -5.62
CA ALA A 246 -13.09 6.35 -6.70
C ALA A 246 -12.64 5.68 -8.02
N SER A 247 -12.29 4.39 -8.01
CA SER A 247 -11.94 3.68 -9.23
C SER A 247 -13.16 3.39 -10.10
N ALA A 248 -14.36 3.29 -9.51
CA ALA A 248 -15.61 3.18 -10.26
C ALA A 248 -15.88 4.52 -10.97
N ARG A 249 -15.83 4.52 -12.31
CA ARG A 249 -15.83 5.76 -13.10
C ARG A 249 -16.17 5.52 -14.56
N ARG A 250 -16.54 6.60 -15.24
CA ARG A 250 -16.71 6.68 -16.70
C ARG A 250 -15.46 7.31 -17.31
N ILE A 251 -14.95 6.73 -18.39
CA ILE A 251 -13.75 7.18 -19.09
C ILE A 251 -14.11 7.42 -20.55
N GLN A 252 -14.04 8.67 -21.00
CA GLN A 252 -14.19 8.97 -22.42
C GLN A 252 -12.95 8.51 -23.19
N LEU A 253 -13.24 7.96 -24.37
CA LEU A 253 -12.28 7.36 -25.28
C LEU A 253 -12.00 8.33 -26.43
N PRO A 254 -10.73 8.54 -26.80
CA PRO A 254 -10.39 9.28 -28.01
C PRO A 254 -10.86 8.50 -29.26
N PRO A 255 -11.30 9.18 -30.34
CA PRO A 255 -11.80 8.57 -31.57
C PRO A 255 -10.98 7.38 -32.09
N PHE A 256 -9.65 7.50 -32.20
CA PHE A 256 -8.84 6.39 -32.71
C PHE A 256 -9.01 5.10 -31.88
N LEU A 257 -9.17 5.23 -30.55
CA LEU A 257 -9.27 4.07 -29.66
C LEU A 257 -10.66 3.43 -29.77
N VAL A 258 -11.69 4.24 -30.03
CA VAL A 258 -13.03 3.73 -30.34
C VAL A 258 -12.98 2.85 -31.59
N ASP A 259 -12.29 3.29 -32.64
CA ASP A 259 -12.20 2.54 -33.90
C ASP A 259 -11.41 1.24 -33.75
N LEU A 260 -10.32 1.25 -32.98
CA LEU A 260 -9.56 0.04 -32.66
C LEU A 260 -10.38 -0.96 -31.84
N LEU A 261 -11.11 -0.49 -30.83
CA LEU A 261 -11.98 -1.33 -30.01
C LEU A 261 -13.15 -1.88 -30.82
N ARG A 262 -13.72 -1.09 -31.74
CA ARG A 262 -14.80 -1.55 -32.64
C ARG A 262 -14.32 -2.69 -33.51
N THR A 263 -13.21 -2.49 -34.22
CA THR A 263 -12.59 -3.50 -35.09
C THR A 263 -12.30 -4.81 -34.32
N HIS A 264 -11.81 -4.69 -33.09
CA HIS A 264 -11.59 -5.85 -32.22
C HIS A 264 -12.89 -6.54 -31.85
N LEU A 265 -13.90 -5.80 -31.37
CA LEU A 265 -15.16 -6.37 -30.90
C LEU A 265 -16.03 -6.98 -32.02
N ASP A 266 -15.85 -6.53 -33.27
CA ASP A 266 -16.55 -7.08 -34.44
C ASP A 266 -16.21 -8.56 -34.70
N THR A 267 -14.99 -8.98 -34.36
CA THR A 267 -14.51 -10.36 -34.57
C THR A 267 -14.26 -11.14 -33.27
N HIS A 268 -14.27 -10.45 -32.13
CA HIS A 268 -14.16 -11.07 -30.82
C HIS A 268 -15.55 -11.62 -30.44
N PRO A 269 -15.73 -12.88 -30.01
CA PRO A 269 -17.05 -13.41 -29.61
C PRO A 269 -17.27 -13.46 -28.08
N TYR A 270 -16.25 -13.19 -27.27
CA TYR A 270 -16.29 -13.46 -25.82
C TYR A 270 -16.80 -12.30 -24.98
N GLU A 271 -17.46 -12.60 -23.87
CA GLU A 271 -18.04 -11.66 -22.90
C GLU A 271 -17.08 -10.55 -22.43
N TYR A 272 -15.81 -10.89 -22.20
CA TYR A 272 -14.78 -9.94 -21.78
C TYR A 272 -13.99 -9.42 -22.98
N VAL A 273 -13.67 -8.12 -22.93
CA VAL A 273 -13.03 -7.41 -24.05
C VAL A 273 -11.61 -7.89 -24.28
N PHE A 274 -10.87 -8.20 -23.21
CA PHE A 274 -9.49 -8.68 -23.27
C PHE A 274 -9.36 -10.08 -22.68
N THR A 275 -9.30 -11.08 -23.56
CA THR A 275 -9.17 -12.50 -23.19
C THR A 275 -7.99 -13.16 -23.90
N THR A 276 -7.69 -14.39 -23.51
CA THR A 276 -6.90 -15.31 -24.35
C THR A 276 -7.66 -15.63 -25.66
N PRO A 277 -7.00 -16.24 -26.66
CA PRO A 277 -7.66 -16.71 -27.88
C PRO A 277 -8.79 -17.72 -27.64
N SER A 278 -8.83 -18.41 -26.49
CA SER A 278 -9.91 -19.32 -26.12
C SER A 278 -11.02 -18.67 -25.31
N GLY A 279 -10.98 -17.34 -25.11
CA GLY A 279 -12.01 -16.61 -24.37
C GLY A 279 -11.85 -16.60 -22.85
N THR A 280 -10.83 -17.26 -22.32
CA THR A 280 -10.56 -17.27 -20.88
C THR A 280 -9.85 -15.98 -20.44
N TRP A 281 -10.01 -15.60 -19.17
CA TRP A 281 -9.31 -14.44 -18.61
C TRP A 281 -7.79 -14.53 -18.77
N LEU A 282 -7.14 -13.38 -18.87
CA LEU A 282 -5.68 -13.28 -18.87
C LEU A 282 -5.13 -13.46 -17.45
N TRP A 283 -4.07 -14.27 -17.31
CA TRP A 283 -3.27 -14.34 -16.09
C TRP A 283 -2.20 -13.26 -16.09
N ARG A 284 -2.12 -12.46 -15.03
CA ARG A 284 -1.15 -11.35 -14.95
C ARG A 284 0.28 -11.85 -15.02
N SER A 285 0.60 -12.88 -14.25
CA SER A 285 1.95 -13.47 -14.22
C SER A 285 2.37 -14.00 -15.59
N THR A 286 1.46 -14.69 -16.28
CA THR A 286 1.69 -15.21 -17.63
C THR A 286 1.88 -14.10 -18.64
N PHE A 287 0.99 -13.10 -18.67
CA PHE A 287 1.09 -11.98 -19.60
C PHE A 287 2.37 -11.17 -19.37
N ILE A 288 2.70 -10.85 -18.11
CA ILE A 288 3.93 -10.11 -17.79
C ILE A 288 5.15 -10.88 -18.27
N ARG A 289 5.27 -12.17 -17.93
CA ARG A 289 6.45 -12.98 -18.24
C ARG A 289 6.59 -13.26 -19.74
N ARG A 290 5.50 -13.57 -20.44
CA ARG A 290 5.53 -14.05 -21.83
C ARG A 290 5.35 -12.95 -22.87
N VAL A 291 4.73 -11.83 -22.50
CA VAL A 291 4.37 -10.77 -23.46
C VAL A 291 5.02 -9.44 -23.05
N LEU A 292 4.63 -8.86 -21.91
CA LEU A 292 5.05 -7.50 -21.59
C LEU A 292 6.56 -7.34 -21.36
N ARG A 293 7.18 -8.23 -20.57
CA ARG A 293 8.62 -8.14 -20.27
C ARG A 293 9.46 -8.33 -21.53
N PRO A 294 9.26 -9.37 -22.37
CA PRO A 294 9.96 -9.47 -23.64
C PRO A 294 9.67 -8.28 -24.58
N ALA A 295 8.42 -7.79 -24.64
CA ALA A 295 8.07 -6.64 -25.48
C ALA A 295 8.68 -5.31 -25.02
N ALA A 296 8.97 -5.12 -23.74
CA ALA A 296 9.53 -3.87 -23.21
C ALA A 296 11.06 -3.93 -23.06
N ASP A 297 11.58 -5.04 -22.56
CA ASP A 297 13.00 -5.25 -22.26
C ASP A 297 13.77 -5.85 -23.44
N GLY A 298 13.07 -6.42 -24.43
CA GLY A 298 13.66 -7.23 -25.47
C GLY A 298 14.04 -8.63 -24.98
N ASN A 299 14.45 -9.49 -25.92
CA ASN A 299 14.90 -10.86 -25.64
C ASN A 299 16.21 -11.19 -26.39
N LEU A 300 17.05 -10.19 -26.60
CA LEU A 300 18.32 -10.35 -27.33
C LEU A 300 19.28 -11.32 -26.65
N THR A 301 19.16 -11.51 -25.32
CA THR A 301 19.98 -12.44 -24.53
C THR A 301 19.47 -13.88 -24.58
N ILE A 302 18.28 -14.14 -25.13
CA ILE A 302 17.74 -15.48 -25.27
C ILE A 302 18.21 -16.05 -26.61
N GLU A 303 18.82 -17.24 -26.59
CA GLU A 303 19.21 -17.95 -27.81
C GLU A 303 17.96 -18.51 -28.51
N GLY A 304 17.84 -18.30 -29.83
CA GLY A 304 16.77 -18.84 -30.66
C GLY A 304 15.32 -18.62 -30.18
N PRO A 305 14.89 -17.41 -29.77
CA PRO A 305 13.51 -17.20 -29.35
C PRO A 305 12.56 -17.32 -30.55
N PRO A 306 11.33 -17.83 -30.35
CA PRO A 306 10.34 -17.94 -31.43
C PRO A 306 10.04 -16.61 -32.14
N THR A 307 10.18 -15.50 -31.42
CA THR A 307 10.03 -14.15 -31.95
C THR A 307 11.09 -13.27 -31.32
N ARG A 308 11.90 -12.60 -32.15
CA ARG A 308 12.93 -11.67 -31.67
C ARG A 308 12.29 -10.31 -31.36
N THR A 309 12.63 -9.76 -30.20
CA THR A 309 12.19 -8.44 -29.74
C THR A 309 13.36 -7.62 -29.21
N TYR A 310 13.28 -6.31 -29.37
CA TYR A 310 14.32 -5.35 -29.01
C TYR A 310 13.94 -4.57 -27.76
N PRO A 311 14.93 -4.15 -26.94
CA PRO A 311 14.69 -3.28 -25.81
C PRO A 311 14.13 -1.93 -26.29
N ILE A 312 12.96 -1.54 -25.76
CA ILE A 312 12.35 -0.24 -26.05
C ILE A 312 12.31 0.60 -24.77
N LYS A 313 11.83 0.02 -23.68
CA LYS A 313 11.80 0.65 -22.35
C LYS A 313 11.99 -0.41 -21.26
N PRO A 314 13.23 -0.87 -21.03
CA PRO A 314 13.49 -1.89 -20.03
C PRO A 314 12.96 -1.51 -18.64
N GLY A 315 12.33 -2.46 -17.96
CA GLY A 315 11.73 -2.27 -16.65
C GLY A 315 10.35 -1.60 -16.65
N LEU A 316 9.79 -1.25 -17.81
CA LEU A 316 8.40 -0.78 -17.90
C LEU A 316 7.44 -1.87 -17.41
N THR A 317 6.64 -1.54 -16.40
CA THR A 317 5.60 -2.44 -15.88
C THR A 317 4.24 -2.09 -16.47
N PHE A 318 3.25 -2.97 -16.30
CA PHE A 318 1.88 -2.67 -16.74
C PHE A 318 1.33 -1.42 -16.03
N HIS A 319 1.67 -1.22 -14.75
CA HIS A 319 1.31 0.00 -14.03
C HIS A 319 2.14 1.21 -14.48
N GLY A 320 3.31 0.97 -15.09
CA GLY A 320 4.10 1.98 -15.80
C GLY A 320 3.32 2.62 -16.95
N LEU A 321 2.45 1.89 -17.66
CA LEU A 321 1.58 2.45 -18.71
C LEU A 321 0.60 3.49 -18.14
N ARG A 322 0.02 3.20 -16.97
CA ARG A 322 -0.81 4.17 -16.24
C ARG A 322 0.01 5.38 -15.74
N HIS A 323 1.27 5.17 -15.36
CA HIS A 323 2.17 6.27 -15.04
C HIS A 323 2.49 7.13 -16.27
N SER A 324 2.71 6.53 -17.44
CA SER A 324 2.82 7.24 -18.71
C SER A 324 1.58 8.10 -18.97
N HIS A 325 0.39 7.52 -18.84
CA HIS A 325 -0.87 8.26 -19.01
C HIS A 325 -0.91 9.51 -18.12
N LYS A 326 -0.62 9.35 -16.82
CA LYS A 326 -0.57 10.49 -15.89
C LYS A 326 0.46 11.54 -16.33
N THR A 327 1.67 11.12 -16.71
CA THR A 327 2.73 12.02 -17.17
C THR A 327 2.30 12.79 -18.42
N TRP A 328 1.60 12.15 -19.36
CA TRP A 328 1.08 12.82 -20.55
C TRP A 328 0.05 13.88 -20.21
N LEU A 329 -0.91 13.57 -19.32
CA LEU A 329 -1.90 14.56 -18.87
C LEU A 329 -1.25 15.76 -18.16
N ILE A 330 -0.16 15.53 -17.40
CA ILE A 330 0.63 16.62 -16.79
C ILE A 330 1.28 17.48 -17.88
N ALA A 331 1.93 16.85 -18.86
CA ALA A 331 2.57 17.56 -19.97
C ALA A 331 1.56 18.36 -20.82
N ASP A 332 0.33 17.87 -20.91
CA ASP A 332 -0.79 18.51 -21.61
C ASP A 332 -1.50 19.61 -20.79
N ASN A 333 -0.94 19.96 -19.61
CA ASN A 333 -1.51 20.94 -18.68
C ASN A 333 -2.97 20.67 -18.32
N ILE A 334 -3.35 19.39 -18.19
CA ILE A 334 -4.66 18.99 -17.69
C ILE A 334 -4.71 19.24 -16.18
N PRO A 335 -5.72 19.93 -15.64
CA PRO A 335 -5.85 20.18 -14.20
C PRO A 335 -5.85 18.90 -13.36
N GLU A 336 -5.24 18.95 -12.17
CA GLU A 336 -5.06 17.80 -11.29
C GLU A 336 -6.38 17.09 -10.95
N ILE A 337 -7.47 17.83 -10.78
CA ILE A 337 -8.82 17.29 -10.55
C ILE A 337 -9.28 16.38 -11.71
N ALA A 338 -9.08 16.79 -12.96
CA ALA A 338 -9.44 16.00 -14.13
C ALA A 338 -8.53 14.76 -14.25
N GLN A 339 -7.24 14.91 -13.96
CA GLN A 339 -6.32 13.76 -13.90
C GLN A 339 -6.76 12.74 -12.84
N ALA A 340 -7.11 13.21 -11.64
CA ALA A 340 -7.53 12.35 -10.53
C ALA A 340 -8.85 11.63 -10.84
N ARG A 341 -9.84 12.35 -11.38
CA ARG A 341 -11.12 11.78 -11.82
C ARG A 341 -10.92 10.72 -12.90
N ARG A 342 -10.13 11.02 -13.94
CA ARG A 342 -9.84 10.06 -15.03
C ARG A 342 -9.10 8.82 -14.54
N LEU A 343 -8.17 8.97 -13.61
CA LEU A 343 -7.42 7.85 -13.04
C LEU A 343 -8.20 7.11 -11.92
N GLY A 344 -9.24 7.71 -11.34
CA GLY A 344 -9.91 7.16 -10.16
C GLY A 344 -9.03 7.23 -8.91
N HIS A 345 -8.44 8.40 -8.67
CA HIS A 345 -7.72 8.74 -7.45
C HIS A 345 -8.55 9.70 -6.59
N HIS A 346 -8.47 9.54 -5.27
CA HIS A 346 -8.89 10.60 -4.35
C HIS A 346 -7.80 11.67 -4.30
N LEU A 347 -8.22 12.92 -4.15
CA LEU A 347 -7.29 14.01 -3.85
C LEU A 347 -7.09 14.10 -2.34
N ASP A 348 -5.87 14.46 -1.92
CA ASP A 348 -5.56 14.67 -0.50
C ASP A 348 -6.45 15.78 0.11
N ASN A 349 -6.88 16.75 -0.71
CA ASN A 349 -7.84 17.77 -0.33
C ASN A 349 -9.26 17.41 -0.84
N ARG A 350 -10.00 16.64 -0.03
CA ARG A 350 -11.39 16.21 -0.31
C ARG A 350 -12.37 17.36 -0.59
N ILE A 351 -12.08 18.57 -0.11
CA ILE A 351 -12.92 19.75 -0.35
C ILE A 351 -12.90 20.11 -1.85
N VAL A 352 -11.72 20.12 -2.47
CA VAL A 352 -11.58 20.42 -3.91
C VAL A 352 -12.26 19.35 -4.78
N GLU A 353 -12.21 18.09 -4.35
CA GLU A 353 -12.86 16.94 -5.02
C GLU A 353 -14.39 17.05 -5.02
N THR A 354 -14.98 17.58 -3.94
CA THR A 354 -16.44 17.68 -3.78
C THR A 354 -17.06 18.82 -4.59
N TYR A 355 -16.30 19.88 -4.86
CA TYR A 355 -16.83 21.12 -5.46
C TYR A 355 -16.34 21.40 -6.90
N SER A 356 -15.49 20.57 -7.48
CA SER A 356 -15.00 20.80 -8.84
C SER A 356 -15.66 19.86 -9.84
N HIS A 357 -16.60 20.38 -10.62
CA HIS A 357 -17.06 19.71 -11.81
C HIS A 357 -16.02 19.88 -12.93
N VAL A 358 -15.68 18.78 -13.61
CA VAL A 358 -14.88 18.83 -14.83
C VAL A 358 -15.80 19.29 -15.95
N ALA A 359 -15.55 20.49 -16.48
CA ALA A 359 -16.33 21.05 -17.57
C ALA A 359 -16.18 20.19 -18.86
N PRO A 360 -17.23 20.02 -19.67
CA PRO A 360 -17.17 19.23 -20.91
C PRO A 360 -16.04 19.63 -21.86
N GLU A 361 -15.72 20.92 -21.94
CA GLU A 361 -14.65 21.47 -22.79
C GLU A 361 -13.27 20.96 -22.36
N LEU A 362 -13.07 20.73 -21.07
CA LEU A 362 -11.83 20.17 -20.55
C LEU A 362 -11.67 18.69 -20.94
N GLU A 363 -12.76 17.92 -20.91
CA GLU A 363 -12.76 16.54 -21.38
C GLU A 363 -12.47 16.48 -22.89
N GLN A 364 -13.10 17.35 -23.69
CA GLN A 364 -12.83 17.45 -25.12
C GLN A 364 -11.36 17.79 -25.41
N ARG A 365 -10.79 18.77 -24.69
CA ARG A 365 -9.38 19.12 -24.82
C ARG A 365 -8.46 17.96 -24.45
N LEU A 366 -8.79 17.24 -23.38
CA LEU A 366 -8.06 16.03 -22.97
C LEU A 366 -8.08 14.98 -24.09
N LEU A 367 -9.24 14.70 -24.67
CA LEU A 367 -9.39 13.72 -25.76
C LEU A 367 -8.63 14.17 -27.01
N ALA A 368 -8.69 15.46 -27.37
CA ALA A 368 -7.96 16.01 -28.52
C ALA A 368 -6.43 15.85 -28.36
N HIS A 369 -5.89 16.09 -27.16
CA HIS A 369 -4.46 15.85 -26.91
C HIS A 369 -4.09 14.36 -27.00
N LEU A 370 -4.94 13.47 -26.49
CA LEU A 370 -4.73 12.01 -26.59
C LEU A 370 -4.79 11.50 -28.03
N GLU A 371 -5.72 12.04 -28.83
CA GLU A 371 -5.85 11.78 -30.27
C GLU A 371 -4.62 12.28 -31.03
N HIS A 372 -4.19 13.52 -30.77
CA HIS A 372 -2.99 14.09 -31.37
C HIS A 372 -1.75 13.24 -31.07
N ARG A 373 -1.56 12.82 -29.81
CA ARG A 373 -0.46 11.94 -29.40
C ARG A 373 -0.45 10.61 -30.15
N TRP A 374 -1.62 10.05 -30.43
CA TRP A 374 -1.72 8.83 -31.24
C TRP A 374 -1.23 9.08 -32.67
N HIS A 375 -1.73 10.11 -33.33
CA HIS A 375 -1.33 10.42 -34.71
C HIS A 375 0.16 10.77 -34.80
N THR A 376 0.69 11.62 -33.92
CA THR A 376 2.11 11.94 -33.91
C THR A 376 2.97 10.71 -33.71
N ALA A 377 2.55 9.78 -32.84
CA ALA A 377 3.29 8.56 -32.58
C ALA A 377 3.29 7.58 -33.75
N GLN A 378 2.21 7.54 -34.54
CA GLN A 378 2.13 6.67 -35.72
C GLN A 378 3.01 7.13 -36.87
N HIS A 379 3.08 8.45 -37.12
CA HIS A 379 3.80 8.99 -38.27
C HIS A 379 5.31 9.11 -38.00
N GLY A 380 5.73 8.90 -36.75
CA GLY A 380 7.06 9.25 -36.27
C GLY A 380 7.25 10.77 -36.31
N HIS A 381 7.96 11.33 -35.34
CA HIS A 381 8.63 12.59 -35.66
C HIS A 381 9.62 12.27 -36.79
N PRO A 382 9.68 13.03 -37.91
CA PRO A 382 10.96 13.10 -38.60
C PRO A 382 11.96 13.47 -37.53
N ALA A 383 12.98 12.64 -37.33
CA ALA A 383 14.05 12.92 -36.39
C ALA A 383 14.40 14.40 -36.55
N ALA A 384 14.27 15.19 -35.49
CA ALA A 384 14.78 16.55 -35.51
C ALA A 384 16.22 16.41 -36.03
N GLY A 385 16.47 16.93 -37.23
CA GLY A 385 17.80 16.94 -37.80
C GLY A 385 18.75 17.54 -36.76
N PRO A 386 20.04 17.17 -36.78
CA PRO A 386 21.00 17.71 -35.83
C PRO A 386 20.83 19.23 -35.82
N ALA A 387 20.63 19.79 -34.62
CA ALA A 387 20.52 21.22 -34.43
C ALA A 387 21.67 21.90 -35.19
N PRO A 388 21.43 23.01 -35.91
CA PRO A 388 22.51 23.69 -36.60
C PRO A 388 23.60 24.02 -35.58
N HIS A 389 24.81 23.56 -35.87
CA HIS A 389 26.01 23.91 -35.12
C HIS A 389 26.07 25.44 -34.98
N PRO A 390 26.45 25.97 -33.80
CA PRO A 390 26.61 27.41 -33.61
C PRO A 390 27.94 27.85 -34.23
N ASP A 391 28.04 27.76 -35.55
CA ASP A 391 29.10 28.39 -36.33
C ASP A 391 28.44 28.95 -37.60
N THR A 392 27.88 30.16 -37.47
CA THR A 392 27.55 30.99 -38.63
C THR A 392 28.24 32.33 -38.44
N HIS A 393 29.42 32.48 -39.05
CA HIS A 393 29.91 33.80 -39.41
C HIS A 393 29.33 34.17 -40.78
N ALA A 394 28.27 34.96 -40.76
CA ALA A 394 27.86 35.77 -41.89
C ALA A 394 27.38 37.13 -41.36
N ASP A 395 27.94 38.18 -41.94
CA ASP A 395 27.96 39.58 -41.52
C ASP A 395 26.63 40.22 -41.12
N LEU A 396 26.68 41.06 -40.09
CA LEU A 396 25.73 42.16 -39.87
C LEU A 396 26.50 43.50 -39.78
N PRO A 397 25.94 44.60 -40.30
CA PRO A 397 26.66 45.86 -40.49
C PRO A 397 26.89 46.62 -39.16
N ARG A 398 28.05 47.27 -39.08
CA ARG A 398 28.51 48.06 -37.94
C ARG A 398 27.60 49.25 -37.66
N LEU A 399 27.14 49.37 -36.42
CA LEU A 399 26.65 50.63 -35.86
C LEU A 399 27.79 51.31 -35.07
N THR A 400 28.02 52.58 -35.37
CA THR A 400 29.00 53.46 -34.76
C THR A 400 28.58 53.94 -33.36
N PRO A 401 29.52 54.21 -32.43
CA PRO A 401 29.20 54.71 -31.10
C PRO A 401 29.19 56.25 -31.04
N THR A 402 28.17 56.82 -30.38
CA THR A 402 28.11 58.23 -29.94
C THR A 402 28.63 58.38 -28.49
N PRO A 403 29.15 59.57 -28.08
CA PRO A 403 30.11 59.68 -26.99
C PRO A 403 29.51 59.98 -25.60
N ARG A 404 30.34 59.76 -24.57
CA ARG A 404 30.08 59.91 -23.13
C ARG A 404 29.84 61.36 -22.69
N GLY A 405 28.91 61.52 -21.74
CA GLY A 405 28.78 62.68 -20.85
C GLY A 405 28.78 62.25 -19.38
N THR A 406 29.45 63.05 -18.55
CA THR A 406 29.85 62.89 -17.14
C THR A 406 28.73 63.08 -16.10
N ALA A 407 28.79 62.39 -14.93
CA ALA A 407 28.67 62.99 -13.56
C ALA A 407 28.43 61.96 -12.40
N THR A 408 29.34 62.00 -11.40
CA THR A 408 29.22 61.89 -9.92
C THR A 408 28.49 60.77 -9.14
N SER A 409 29.19 60.23 -8.12
CA SER A 409 28.80 59.24 -7.08
C SER A 409 27.78 59.71 -6.02
N PRO A 410 27.22 58.75 -5.24
CA PRO A 410 27.34 58.83 -3.78
C PRO A 410 27.67 57.52 -3.03
N ARG A 411 28.02 57.69 -1.74
CA ARG A 411 28.67 56.82 -0.72
C ARG A 411 27.93 55.51 -0.30
N PRO A 412 28.63 54.54 0.34
CA PRO A 412 28.05 53.38 1.02
C PRO A 412 27.86 53.60 2.55
N VAL A 413 26.88 52.90 3.13
CA VAL A 413 26.62 52.81 4.59
C VAL A 413 26.97 51.40 5.10
N ARG A 414 27.50 51.38 6.33
CA ARG A 414 28.14 50.29 7.08
C ARG A 414 27.16 49.28 7.68
N ASP A 415 27.65 48.06 7.94
CA ASP A 415 27.21 47.19 9.04
C ASP A 415 28.43 46.69 9.86
N PRO A 416 28.26 46.34 11.16
CA PRO A 416 29.35 46.27 12.14
C PRO A 416 29.92 44.85 12.41
N HIS A 417 31.19 44.85 12.85
CA HIS A 417 32.02 43.75 13.37
C HIS A 417 31.61 43.27 14.78
N PRO A 418 32.07 42.08 15.24
CA PRO A 418 33.37 41.91 15.94
C PRO A 418 34.21 40.74 15.37
N ALA A 419 35.51 40.90 15.06
CA ALA A 419 36.69 40.87 15.96
C ALA A 419 36.95 39.46 16.55
N VAL A 420 37.69 38.57 15.85
CA VAL A 420 39.17 38.32 15.85
C VAL A 420 39.57 37.46 17.08
N ILE A 421 40.25 36.33 16.88
CA ILE A 421 41.68 36.03 17.17
C ILE A 421 41.79 34.49 17.03
N THR A 422 42.78 33.80 16.44
CA THR A 422 44.01 34.07 15.68
C THR A 422 44.44 32.73 15.03
N ASP A 423 45.08 32.83 13.87
CA ASP A 423 46.24 32.08 13.36
C ASP A 423 46.59 30.70 13.96
N ASP A 424 46.77 29.70 13.09
CA ASP A 424 48.13 29.37 12.63
C ASP A 424 48.17 28.28 11.53
N HIS A 425 48.86 28.66 10.45
CA HIS A 425 49.85 27.90 9.69
C HIS A 425 49.62 26.46 9.14
N ASN A 426 49.64 26.44 7.79
CA ASN A 426 50.66 25.80 6.93
C ASN A 426 50.38 24.39 6.36
N THR A 427 50.00 24.41 5.08
CA THR A 427 50.61 23.78 3.88
C THR A 427 51.29 22.39 3.96
N THR A 428 51.13 21.70 2.82
CA THR A 428 51.79 20.48 2.31
C THR A 428 51.20 19.17 2.82
N GLY A 429 50.83 18.19 2.01
CA GLY A 429 51.21 17.91 0.63
C GLY A 429 51.81 16.51 0.57
N ASN A 430 51.24 15.67 -0.29
CA ASN A 430 51.82 14.45 -0.88
C ASN A 430 51.63 13.09 -0.17
N SER A 431 50.76 12.28 -0.77
CA SER A 431 51.04 10.99 -1.45
C SER A 431 51.79 9.82 -0.78
N GLY A 432 51.26 8.61 -1.03
CA GLY A 432 51.97 7.32 -1.00
C GLY A 432 51.52 6.41 0.15
N ALA A 433 50.59 5.46 -0.05
CA ALA A 433 50.72 4.15 -0.71
C ALA A 433 51.27 3.02 0.20
N LEU A 434 50.58 1.87 0.15
CA LEU A 434 50.96 0.53 0.64
C LEU A 434 50.99 0.41 2.19
N GLN A 435 50.63 -0.71 2.83
CA GLN A 435 50.62 -2.12 2.42
C GLN A 435 49.76 -2.94 3.40
N ASP A 436 49.34 -4.11 2.92
CA ASP A 436 48.69 -5.20 3.66
C ASP A 436 49.46 -5.64 4.92
N ASN A 437 48.73 -6.14 5.93
CA ASN A 437 49.06 -7.39 6.62
C ASN A 437 47.95 -7.86 7.59
N ASN A 438 47.28 -8.94 7.18
CA ASN A 438 47.23 -10.23 7.86
C ASN A 438 47.01 -10.35 9.39
N HIS A 439 45.91 -11.08 9.67
CA HIS A 439 45.84 -12.32 10.47
C HIS A 439 45.73 -12.30 12.01
N ALA A 440 44.90 -13.27 12.42
CA ALA A 440 44.97 -14.14 13.60
C ALA A 440 44.04 -13.84 14.78
N ASP A 441 42.98 -14.65 14.80
CA ASP A 441 42.42 -15.44 15.90
C ASP A 441 43.09 -15.35 17.29
N GLY A 442 42.22 -15.34 18.30
CA GLY A 442 42.59 -15.56 19.70
C GLY A 442 41.36 -15.68 20.61
N THR A 443 40.87 -16.90 20.76
CA THR A 443 39.89 -17.39 21.73
C THR A 443 40.37 -17.27 23.19
N THR A 444 39.45 -17.05 24.14
CA THR A 444 39.36 -17.60 25.54
C THR A 444 38.37 -16.75 26.36
N THR A 445 37.16 -17.22 26.68
CA THR A 445 36.72 -17.97 27.89
C THR A 445 37.11 -17.37 29.24
N ASN A 446 36.09 -16.89 30.00
CA ASN A 446 35.76 -17.20 31.41
C ASN A 446 35.13 -16.00 32.15
N GLY A 447 33.88 -16.17 32.62
CA GLY A 447 33.37 -15.44 33.80
C GLY A 447 33.66 -16.25 35.08
N PRO A 448 32.94 -16.05 36.20
CA PRO A 448 32.14 -14.91 36.66
C PRO A 448 32.56 -14.43 38.07
N SER A 449 32.06 -13.27 38.53
CA SER A 449 32.14 -12.90 39.96
C SER A 449 31.00 -11.96 40.37
N SER A 450 30.61 -12.11 41.63
CA SER A 450 29.36 -11.72 42.26
C SER A 450 29.47 -10.39 43.04
N ILE A 451 28.43 -9.55 42.94
CA ILE A 451 27.68 -8.75 43.96
C ILE A 451 28.23 -8.80 45.43
N PRO A 452 28.14 -7.75 46.32
CA PRO A 452 27.09 -6.68 46.42
C PRO A 452 27.54 -5.26 46.86
N ASN A 453 26.64 -4.26 46.75
CA ASN A 453 26.31 -3.43 47.93
C ASN A 453 24.94 -2.71 47.86
N LYS A 454 24.30 -2.61 49.04
CA LYS A 454 23.03 -1.93 49.34
C LYS A 454 23.28 -0.49 49.77
N MET A 455 22.34 0.43 49.52
CA MET A 455 21.96 1.48 50.49
C MET A 455 20.58 2.09 50.18
N ALA A 456 19.86 2.43 51.25
CA ALA A 456 18.43 2.72 51.34
C ALA A 456 18.05 4.20 51.01
N PRO A 457 16.74 4.53 50.89
CA PRO A 457 16.27 5.86 50.50
C PRO A 457 15.97 6.78 51.69
N ASN A 458 16.06 8.09 51.44
CA ASN A 458 15.79 9.17 52.39
C ASN A 458 14.35 9.72 52.21
N HIS A 459 13.75 10.17 53.33
CA HIS A 459 12.38 10.67 53.48
C HIS A 459 12.29 12.21 53.36
N ASN A 460 11.04 12.71 53.31
CA ASN A 460 10.53 14.10 53.45
C ASN A 460 10.42 14.91 52.13
N ASN A 461 9.38 15.73 51.86
CA ASN A 461 8.21 16.16 52.62
C ASN A 461 7.14 16.80 51.69
N THR A 462 5.87 16.59 52.04
CA THR A 462 4.68 17.49 52.05
C THR A 462 4.32 18.54 50.98
N HIS A 463 3.00 18.56 50.69
CA HIS A 463 2.06 19.69 50.48
C HIS A 463 2.12 20.47 49.16
N ALA A 464 1.04 20.91 48.50
CA ALA A 464 -0.43 20.91 48.66
C ALA A 464 -1.02 21.22 47.24
N ARG A 465 -2.30 21.14 46.85
CA ARG A 465 -3.55 21.64 47.45
C ARG A 465 -4.73 21.24 46.52
N LYS A 466 -5.83 20.82 47.16
CA LYS A 466 -7.25 21.15 46.93
C LYS A 466 -8.13 20.47 45.86
N ASP A 467 -9.22 19.95 46.42
CA ASP A 467 -10.45 19.32 45.92
C ASP A 467 -11.45 20.24 45.22
N LEU A 468 -12.41 19.61 44.51
CA LEU A 468 -13.89 19.75 44.61
C LEU A 468 -14.53 18.72 43.62
N VAL A 469 -15.14 17.60 44.06
CA VAL A 469 -16.56 17.38 44.52
C VAL A 469 -17.55 17.56 43.34
N SER A 470 -18.55 16.71 43.01
CA SER A 470 -19.29 15.55 43.56
C SER A 470 -20.05 14.91 42.37
N ALA A 471 -20.02 13.59 42.11
CA ALA A 471 -20.90 12.51 42.59
C ALA A 471 -22.43 12.71 42.45
N PHE A 472 -23.10 11.78 41.76
CA PHE A 472 -24.39 11.20 42.17
C PHE A 472 -24.54 9.74 41.68
N THR A 473 -25.14 8.92 42.53
CA THR A 473 -25.10 7.45 42.60
C THR A 473 -26.33 6.73 42.00
N ARG A 474 -26.10 5.46 41.60
CA ARG A 474 -26.97 4.22 41.57
C ARG A 474 -28.45 4.37 41.98
N ASN A 475 -29.43 3.67 41.39
CA ASN A 475 -29.59 2.19 41.42
C ASN A 475 -30.84 1.69 40.64
N MET A 476 -30.83 0.39 40.29
CA MET A 476 -31.94 -0.59 40.11
C MET A 476 -32.57 -0.93 38.73
N ASN A 477 -32.40 -2.24 38.43
CA ASN A 477 -33.30 -3.27 37.86
C ASN A 477 -33.76 -3.32 36.39
N ASP A 478 -33.23 -4.35 35.71
CA ASP A 478 -33.90 -5.55 35.16
C ASP A 478 -35.10 -5.41 34.20
N GLY A 479 -35.08 -6.21 33.12
CA GLY A 479 -36.25 -6.46 32.28
C GLY A 479 -36.03 -6.35 30.77
N SER A 480 -35.95 -7.51 30.12
CA SER A 480 -36.03 -7.76 28.68
C SER A 480 -37.19 -7.04 27.95
N ARG A 481 -36.96 -6.57 26.71
CA ARG A 481 -37.63 -6.99 25.44
C ARG A 481 -37.46 -5.97 24.30
N ASN A 482 -37.38 -6.53 23.09
CA ASN A 482 -37.50 -5.95 21.76
C ASN A 482 -38.35 -4.67 21.63
N SER A 483 -37.89 -3.73 20.79
CA SER A 483 -38.68 -2.94 19.81
C SER A 483 -37.69 -2.08 18.99
N ALA A 484 -37.51 -2.36 17.71
CA ALA A 484 -38.18 -1.67 16.60
C ALA A 484 -37.96 -0.14 16.63
N VAL A 485 -36.98 0.33 15.86
CA VAL A 485 -36.73 1.76 15.61
C VAL A 485 -37.74 2.25 14.58
N ALA A 486 -38.70 3.06 15.03
CA ALA A 486 -39.56 3.88 14.20
C ALA A 486 -38.81 5.17 13.82
N VAL A 487 -38.68 5.45 12.53
CA VAL A 487 -38.18 6.72 11.99
C VAL A 487 -39.40 7.60 11.72
N LEU A 488 -39.53 8.68 12.48
CA LEU A 488 -40.53 9.73 12.24
C LEU A 488 -39.97 10.77 11.27
N TYR A 489 -40.65 10.95 10.15
CA TYR A 489 -40.50 12.08 9.24
C TYR A 489 -41.16 13.32 9.86
N PHE A 490 -40.46 14.45 9.85
CA PHE A 490 -41.06 15.77 10.01
C PHE A 490 -41.32 16.38 8.64
N SER A 491 -42.59 16.56 8.32
CA SER A 491 -43.11 17.40 7.25
C SER A 491 -43.33 18.81 7.78
N ASP A 492 -42.83 19.83 7.08
CA ASP A 492 -43.21 21.21 7.32
C ASP A 492 -43.62 21.90 6.01
N THR A 493 -44.55 22.83 6.16
CA THR A 493 -45.65 23.22 5.29
C THR A 493 -45.34 24.10 4.06
N SER A 494 -46.14 23.93 3.00
CA SER A 494 -46.37 24.88 1.88
C SER A 494 -47.22 26.09 2.31
N PRO A 495 -47.25 27.17 1.51
CA PRO A 495 -48.45 27.49 0.71
C PRO A 495 -48.08 27.95 -0.72
N GLN A 496 -48.67 27.39 -1.80
CA GLN A 496 -50.01 27.64 -2.38
C GLN A 496 -49.95 28.67 -3.53
N GLN A 497 -50.19 28.20 -4.77
CA GLN A 497 -50.91 28.89 -5.87
C GLN A 497 -51.15 27.92 -7.05
N ASP A 498 -52.40 27.43 -7.16
CA ASP A 498 -53.34 27.46 -8.31
C ASP A 498 -52.79 27.59 -9.75
N ILE A 499 -53.31 26.98 -10.84
CA ILE A 499 -54.56 26.26 -11.15
C ILE A 499 -54.45 25.65 -12.60
N THR A 500 -55.03 24.46 -12.79
CA THR A 500 -55.59 23.80 -14.02
C THR A 500 -54.76 23.58 -15.31
N ASN A 501 -54.62 22.33 -15.75
CA ASN A 501 -55.60 21.66 -16.63
C ASN A 501 -55.29 20.15 -16.83
N ALA A 502 -56.36 19.38 -16.98
CA ALA A 502 -56.43 17.92 -17.06
C ALA A 502 -56.14 17.38 -18.47
N ASP A 503 -55.70 16.11 -18.53
CA ASP A 503 -56.35 15.10 -19.38
C ASP A 503 -55.98 13.68 -18.89
N GLU A 504 -57.00 12.91 -18.55
CA GLU A 504 -57.00 11.48 -18.22
C GLU A 504 -57.29 10.66 -19.50
N THR A 505 -56.63 9.49 -19.66
CA THR A 505 -57.15 8.18 -20.17
C THR A 505 -55.93 7.30 -20.51
N THR A 506 -55.77 5.99 -20.21
CA THR A 506 -56.70 4.86 -20.07
C THR A 506 -56.02 3.71 -19.28
N LEU A 507 -56.82 2.98 -18.49
CA LEU A 507 -56.58 1.70 -17.82
C LEU A 507 -56.41 0.50 -18.80
N ALA A 508 -55.59 -0.49 -18.44
CA ALA A 508 -55.93 -1.90 -18.65
C ALA A 508 -55.16 -2.83 -17.69
N PHE A 509 -55.94 -3.73 -17.07
CA PHE A 509 -55.63 -4.76 -16.08
C PHE A 509 -54.84 -5.96 -16.62
N CYS A 510 -54.10 -6.68 -15.75
CA CYS A 510 -54.41 -8.07 -15.35
C CYS A 510 -53.47 -8.64 -14.27
N HIS A 511 -54.10 -9.23 -13.23
CA HIS A 511 -53.56 -10.20 -12.25
C HIS A 511 -52.96 -11.44 -12.95
N THR A 512 -52.09 -12.29 -12.40
CA THR A 512 -52.05 -13.10 -11.14
C THR A 512 -50.61 -13.66 -11.03
N GLY A 513 -49.94 -13.83 -9.89
CA GLY A 513 -50.18 -14.85 -8.86
C GLY A 513 -48.91 -15.71 -8.63
N HIS A 514 -48.47 -15.77 -7.37
CA HIS A 514 -47.63 -16.76 -6.66
C HIS A 514 -46.95 -17.92 -7.45
N GLU A 515 -45.66 -18.19 -7.20
CA GLU A 515 -45.21 -19.18 -6.19
C GLU A 515 -43.67 -19.34 -6.11
N THR A 516 -43.21 -19.71 -4.93
CA THR A 516 -41.84 -19.94 -4.48
C THR A 516 -41.36 -21.37 -4.76
N SER A 517 -40.07 -21.59 -5.07
CA SER A 517 -39.31 -22.77 -4.58
C SER A 517 -37.80 -22.67 -4.83
N ARG A 518 -37.04 -22.96 -3.76
CA ARG A 518 -35.58 -23.22 -3.74
C ARG A 518 -35.32 -24.69 -4.14
N PRO A 519 -34.12 -25.04 -4.64
CA PRO A 519 -33.63 -26.40 -4.53
C PRO A 519 -32.52 -26.53 -3.47
N VAL A 520 -32.60 -27.67 -2.80
CA VAL A 520 -31.74 -28.21 -1.74
C VAL A 520 -30.51 -28.89 -2.36
N ARG A 521 -29.40 -28.85 -1.62
CA ARG A 521 -28.14 -29.57 -1.89
C ARG A 521 -28.34 -31.08 -1.81
N THR A 522 -27.82 -31.82 -2.78
CA THR A 522 -27.58 -33.26 -2.68
C THR A 522 -26.07 -33.51 -2.59
N LEU A 523 -25.68 -34.20 -1.52
CA LEU A 523 -24.38 -34.83 -1.28
C LEU A 523 -24.47 -36.25 -1.83
N GLU A 524 -23.58 -36.64 -2.75
CA GLU A 524 -23.37 -38.04 -3.10
C GLU A 524 -21.95 -38.48 -2.71
N ARG A 525 -21.90 -39.61 -2.00
CA ARG A 525 -20.73 -40.41 -1.65
C ARG A 525 -20.62 -41.58 -2.63
N LEU A 526 -19.39 -41.78 -3.14
CA LEU A 526 -18.65 -43.05 -3.31
C LEU A 526 -19.43 -44.38 -3.52
N GLY A 527 -19.08 -45.06 -4.61
CA GLY A 527 -19.24 -46.51 -4.79
C GLY A 527 -18.86 -46.97 -6.20
N ASP A 528 -17.90 -47.90 -6.27
CA ASP A 528 -17.16 -48.41 -7.44
C ASP A 528 -17.94 -49.28 -8.46
N ASP A 529 -17.20 -49.64 -9.53
CA ASP A 529 -17.33 -50.77 -10.47
C ASP A 529 -18.15 -50.61 -11.77
N GLN A 530 -17.49 -50.20 -12.87
CA GLN A 530 -17.02 -51.08 -13.98
C GLN A 530 -16.34 -50.28 -15.11
#